data_AF-A0A0B6YZV6-F1
#
_entry.id   AF-A0A0B6YZV6-F1
#
_cell.length_a   1.000
_cell.length_b   1.000
_cell.length_c   1.000
_cell.angle_alpha   90.00
_cell.angle_beta   90.00
_cell.angle_gamma   90.00
#
_symmetry.space_group_name_H-M   'P 1'
#
loop_
_entity.id
_entity.type
_entity.pdbx_description
1 polymer ?
#
loop_
_entity_poly.entity_id
_entity_poly.type
_entity_poly.pdbx_seq_one_letter_code
_entity_poly.pdbx_strand_id
1 'polypeptide(L)'
;EEKNLTYAFLWRSSYACSTPPMECVVTDEASHTQYDLSSLSRYSQNWQVEDLQDPAHKKRFYINVCQPLRPIPGVSCSVFASVCSTSIDNGKETPLVRNLGRPEMAPVVEKSINGMKLVYSNGDTCQHPDGTVGNFQTTIHLSCVRGIVAGPNAPMLVSPCEYSILWETAAACPVKSVDTTGAMCHVTDPNSNFTFNFMPLYKAEGYDVITQDSRTFKVSICGALQDSICGKFDNKYPTTVCDLGLNNSNSLPMAALLDIDLKYSTQGEMTLIYPGHINHNNGGAKNEIVLNFFCDRTAQSPVITFDGQVFLSTTFKVKTALACAPQPLSCQAQDSMGRQFDLTALARTTDNW
;
A
#
# COMPACT_ATOMS: atom_id res chain seq x y z
N GLU A 1 13.65 -27.63 -30.50
CA GLU A 1 13.08 -28.68 -31.36
C GLU A 1 12.36 -28.04 -32.53
N GLU A 2 12.24 -28.74 -33.66
CA GLU A 2 11.52 -28.30 -34.84
C GLU A 2 10.29 -29.19 -35.07
N LYS A 3 9.12 -28.57 -35.22
CA LYS A 3 7.88 -29.26 -35.63
C LYS A 3 7.02 -28.28 -36.43
N ASN A 4 6.54 -28.68 -37.61
CA ASN A 4 5.70 -27.86 -38.49
C ASN A 4 6.21 -26.41 -38.70
N LEU A 5 7.45 -26.24 -39.18
CA LEU A 5 8.07 -24.92 -39.46
C LEU A 5 8.16 -23.98 -38.24
N THR A 6 7.99 -24.51 -37.03
CA THR A 6 8.15 -23.76 -35.78
C THR A 6 9.44 -24.20 -35.10
N TYR A 7 10.35 -23.25 -34.89
CA TYR A 7 11.61 -23.47 -34.16
C TYR A 7 11.43 -23.08 -32.70
N ALA A 8 11.58 -24.05 -31.79
CA ALA A 8 11.60 -23.82 -30.36
C ALA A 8 13.04 -23.82 -29.83
N PHE A 9 13.43 -22.72 -29.19
CA PHE A 9 14.71 -22.55 -28.52
C PHE A 9 14.52 -22.56 -27.01
N LEU A 10 15.35 -23.31 -26.30
CA LEU A 10 15.45 -23.25 -24.83
C LEU A 10 16.69 -22.44 -24.47
N TRP A 11 16.50 -21.22 -23.99
CA TRP A 11 17.59 -20.38 -23.48
C TRP A 11 17.52 -20.31 -21.96
N ARG A 12 18.43 -20.99 -21.28
CA ARG A 12 18.54 -20.88 -19.81
C ARG A 12 19.32 -19.62 -19.46
N SER A 13 18.69 -18.72 -18.73
CA SER A 13 19.31 -17.49 -18.24
C SER A 13 18.78 -17.15 -16.85
N SER A 14 19.65 -16.67 -15.97
CA SER A 14 19.24 -16.11 -14.68
C SER A 14 18.32 -14.88 -14.83
N TYR A 15 18.38 -14.17 -15.96
CA TYR A 15 17.47 -13.06 -16.27
C TYR A 15 16.04 -13.50 -16.58
N ALA A 16 15.83 -14.80 -16.88
CA ALA A 16 14.49 -15.36 -17.07
C ALA A 16 13.88 -15.91 -15.77
N CYS A 17 14.67 -15.97 -14.68
CA CYS A 17 14.15 -16.34 -13.38
C CYS A 17 13.32 -15.19 -12.79
N SER A 18 12.12 -15.50 -12.32
CA SER A 18 11.41 -14.55 -11.46
C SER A 18 12.24 -14.33 -10.20
N THR A 19 12.41 -13.08 -9.80
CA THR A 19 13.04 -12.75 -8.52
C THR A 19 12.24 -13.41 -7.40
N PRO A 20 12.88 -14.16 -6.50
CA PRO A 20 12.17 -14.75 -5.36
C PRO A 20 11.38 -13.64 -4.63
N PRO A 21 10.10 -13.85 -4.32
CA PRO A 21 9.35 -12.87 -3.55
C PRO A 21 9.99 -12.75 -2.18
N MET A 22 10.57 -11.59 -1.88
CA MET A 22 11.02 -11.25 -0.55
C MET A 22 9.83 -10.72 0.24
N GLU A 23 9.55 -11.34 1.38
CA GLU A 23 8.52 -10.84 2.29
C GLU A 23 8.95 -9.49 2.84
N CYS A 24 8.09 -8.49 2.68
CA CYS A 24 8.31 -7.12 3.12
C CYS A 24 7.62 -6.83 4.47
N VAL A 25 7.21 -7.91 5.15
CA VAL A 25 6.50 -7.92 6.42
C VAL A 25 7.35 -8.68 7.42
N VAL A 26 7.47 -8.13 8.63
CA VAL A 26 8.26 -8.73 9.71
C VAL A 26 7.42 -8.75 10.98
N THR A 27 7.51 -9.84 11.74
CA THR A 27 6.90 -9.93 13.07
C THR A 27 8.03 -10.03 14.10
N ASP A 28 8.09 -9.09 15.05
CA ASP A 28 9.02 -9.17 16.18
C ASP A 28 8.63 -10.36 17.06
N GLU A 29 9.49 -11.38 17.16
CA GLU A 29 9.16 -12.61 17.89
C GLU A 29 8.85 -12.38 19.37
N ALA A 30 9.46 -11.36 19.99
CA ALA A 30 9.32 -11.10 21.42
C ALA A 30 8.00 -10.38 21.76
N SER A 31 7.60 -9.41 20.96
CA SER A 31 6.38 -8.61 21.19
C SER A 31 5.18 -9.06 20.36
N HIS A 32 5.38 -9.96 19.39
CA HIS A 32 4.42 -10.31 18.34
C HIS A 32 3.91 -9.10 17.54
N THR A 33 4.68 -8.00 17.55
CA THR A 33 4.34 -6.79 16.80
C THR A 33 4.73 -6.97 15.35
N GLN A 34 3.78 -6.75 14.44
CA GLN A 34 4.02 -6.82 13.00
C GLN A 34 4.38 -5.43 12.45
N TYR A 35 5.24 -5.42 11.43
CA TYR A 35 5.68 -4.26 10.66
C TYR A 35 5.57 -4.58 9.18
N ASP A 36 5.14 -3.63 8.37
CA ASP A 36 4.90 -3.84 6.93
C ASP A 36 5.47 -2.68 6.09
N LEU A 37 6.52 -2.98 5.31
CA LEU A 37 7.16 -2.03 4.39
C LEU A 37 6.60 -2.08 2.97
N SER A 38 5.57 -2.88 2.70
CA SER A 38 5.03 -3.07 1.35
C SER A 38 4.60 -1.76 0.69
N SER A 39 4.18 -0.76 1.48
CA SER A 39 3.86 0.59 0.99
C SER A 39 5.05 1.35 0.38
N LEU A 40 6.29 0.97 0.73
CA LEU A 40 7.53 1.52 0.15
C LEU A 40 8.01 0.72 -1.07
N SER A 41 7.50 -0.49 -1.26
CA SER A 41 7.82 -1.35 -2.40
C SER A 41 7.10 -0.86 -3.65
N ARG A 42 7.80 -0.10 -4.51
CA ARG A 42 7.16 0.56 -5.66
C ARG A 42 7.26 -0.25 -6.93
N TYR A 43 6.10 -0.60 -7.50
CA TYR A 43 6.01 -1.34 -8.76
C TYR A 43 6.00 -0.46 -10.02
N SER A 44 5.62 0.82 -9.92
CA SER A 44 5.53 1.72 -11.09
C SER A 44 6.79 2.55 -11.32
N GLN A 45 7.49 2.94 -10.26
CA GLN A 45 8.64 3.85 -10.31
C GLN A 45 9.56 3.64 -9.11
N ASN A 46 10.86 3.90 -9.24
CA ASN A 46 11.79 3.81 -8.11
C ASN A 46 11.71 5.06 -7.22
N TRP A 47 12.21 4.95 -5.99
CA TRP A 47 12.57 6.13 -5.19
C TRP A 47 13.84 6.75 -5.77
N GLN A 48 13.90 8.08 -5.77
CA GLN A 48 15.01 8.84 -6.34
C GLN A 48 15.48 9.85 -5.31
N VAL A 49 16.80 9.90 -5.11
CA VAL A 49 17.42 10.85 -4.18
C VAL A 49 18.66 11.41 -4.85
N GLU A 50 18.83 12.73 -4.81
CA GLU A 50 20.05 13.38 -5.28
C GLU A 50 20.94 13.74 -4.10
N ASP A 51 22.23 13.44 -4.25
CA ASP A 51 23.26 13.91 -3.35
C ASP A 51 23.80 15.23 -3.91
N LEU A 52 23.53 16.31 -3.18
CA LEU A 52 23.90 17.68 -3.53
C LEU A 52 25.13 18.17 -2.76
N GLN A 53 25.87 17.30 -2.06
CA GLN A 53 27.07 17.71 -1.33
C GLN A 53 28.16 18.28 -2.25
N ASP A 54 28.25 17.79 -3.49
CA ASP A 54 29.13 18.34 -4.53
C ASP A 54 28.29 18.94 -5.68
N PRO A 55 28.20 20.28 -5.79
CA PRO A 55 27.48 20.95 -6.87
C PRO A 55 28.07 20.68 -8.26
N ALA A 56 29.36 20.32 -8.35
CA ALA A 56 30.05 20.06 -9.60
C ALA A 56 29.88 18.61 -10.08
N HIS A 57 29.70 17.65 -9.16
CA HIS A 57 29.49 16.23 -9.46
C HIS A 57 28.24 15.71 -8.76
N LYS A 58 27.08 16.11 -9.28
CA LYS A 58 25.79 15.67 -8.74
C LYS A 58 25.65 14.16 -8.90
N LYS A 59 25.36 13.46 -7.81
CA LYS A 59 25.03 12.04 -7.83
C LYS A 59 23.53 11.86 -7.64
N ARG A 60 22.95 10.90 -8.35
CA ARG A 60 21.57 10.48 -8.13
C ARG A 60 21.56 9.00 -7.77
N PHE A 61 20.72 8.66 -6.81
CA PHE A 61 20.52 7.31 -6.33
C PHE A 61 19.10 6.87 -6.64
N TYR A 62 18.97 5.66 -7.15
CA TYR A 62 17.69 4.98 -7.31
C TYR A 62 17.59 3.87 -6.29
N ILE A 63 16.46 3.81 -5.58
CA ILE A 63 16.25 2.87 -4.48
C ILE A 63 14.88 2.20 -4.66
N ASN A 64 14.81 0.91 -4.36
CA ASN A 64 13.54 0.20 -4.15
C ASN A 64 13.60 -0.65 -2.86
N VAL A 65 12.44 -0.95 -2.29
CA VAL A 65 12.30 -1.62 -0.99
C VAL A 65 11.79 -3.04 -1.19
N CYS A 66 12.51 -4.04 -0.63
CA CYS A 66 12.21 -5.48 -0.72
C CYS A 66 12.11 -6.07 -2.14
N GLN A 67 12.52 -5.32 -3.17
CA GLN A 67 12.51 -5.80 -4.55
C GLN A 67 13.59 -5.07 -5.37
N PRO A 68 14.02 -5.64 -6.51
CA PRO A 68 14.93 -4.94 -7.41
C PRO A 68 14.34 -3.64 -7.97
N LEU A 69 15.21 -2.82 -8.55
CA LEU A 69 14.85 -1.60 -9.24
C LEU A 69 14.00 -1.91 -10.46
N ARG A 70 12.99 -1.06 -10.68
CA ARG A 70 12.28 -0.98 -11.95
C ARG A 70 13.23 -0.45 -13.03
N PRO A 71 13.10 -0.89 -14.29
CA PRO A 71 13.90 -0.35 -15.39
C PRO A 71 13.80 1.19 -15.46
N ILE A 72 14.95 1.85 -15.53
CA ILE A 72 15.04 3.31 -15.62
C ILE A 72 15.43 3.67 -17.06
N PRO A 73 14.57 4.37 -17.82
CA PRO A 73 14.88 4.76 -19.19
C PRO A 73 16.17 5.57 -19.26
N GLY A 74 17.10 5.17 -20.13
CA GLY A 74 18.37 5.88 -20.34
C GLY A 74 19.46 5.60 -19.30
N VAL A 75 19.17 4.84 -18.23
CA VAL A 75 20.14 4.50 -17.18
C VAL A 75 20.35 2.98 -17.12
N SER A 76 21.61 2.54 -17.15
CA SER A 76 21.96 1.11 -17.14
C SER A 76 22.29 0.59 -15.73
N CYS A 77 21.31 0.57 -14.83
CA CYS A 77 21.44 -0.12 -13.54
C CYS A 77 21.31 -1.64 -13.70
N SER A 78 21.88 -2.41 -12.77
CA SER A 78 21.78 -3.87 -12.78
C SER A 78 20.34 -4.32 -12.50
N VAL A 79 19.86 -5.33 -13.24
CA VAL A 79 18.46 -5.83 -13.16
C VAL A 79 18.12 -6.38 -11.78
N PHE A 80 19.11 -6.87 -11.03
CA PHE A 80 18.91 -7.44 -9.70
C PHE A 80 19.25 -6.48 -8.55
N ALA A 81 19.73 -5.27 -8.85
CA ALA A 81 20.07 -4.30 -7.83
C ALA A 81 18.81 -3.65 -7.28
N SER A 82 18.76 -3.43 -5.96
CA SER A 82 17.74 -2.57 -5.32
C SER A 82 18.21 -1.14 -5.13
N VAL A 83 19.53 -0.91 -5.23
CA VAL A 83 20.13 0.42 -5.17
C VAL A 83 21.14 0.57 -6.29
N CYS A 84 21.12 1.69 -7.00
CA CYS A 84 22.16 2.07 -7.95
C CYS A 84 22.42 3.58 -7.89
N SER A 85 23.59 4.00 -8.40
CA SER A 85 23.98 5.41 -8.44
C SER A 85 24.39 5.83 -9.84
N THR A 86 24.13 7.09 -10.15
CA THR A 86 24.48 7.77 -11.40
C THR A 86 25.19 9.08 -11.10
N SER A 87 26.02 9.55 -12.04
CA SER A 87 26.49 10.93 -12.09
C SER A 87 25.66 11.71 -13.10
N ILE A 88 25.44 12.99 -12.83
CA ILE A 88 24.77 13.92 -13.73
C ILE A 88 25.78 15.00 -14.13
N ASP A 89 26.33 14.86 -15.33
CA ASP A 89 27.34 15.76 -15.87
C ASP A 89 26.78 16.48 -17.10
N ASN A 90 26.73 17.81 -17.08
CA ASN A 90 26.16 18.64 -18.16
C ASN A 90 24.75 18.21 -18.62
N GLY A 91 23.90 17.79 -17.67
CA GLY A 91 22.53 17.31 -17.94
C GLY A 91 22.46 15.90 -18.52
N LYS A 92 23.59 15.21 -18.70
CA LYS A 92 23.64 13.81 -19.11
C LYS A 92 23.85 12.93 -17.89
N GLU A 93 22.93 12.00 -17.69
CA GLU A 93 23.01 11.02 -16.62
C GLU A 93 23.77 9.77 -17.09
N THR A 94 24.77 9.35 -16.32
CA THR A 94 25.57 8.15 -16.59
C THR A 94 25.72 7.28 -15.35
N PRO A 95 25.70 5.95 -15.47
CA PRO A 95 25.81 5.07 -14.31
C PRO A 95 27.20 5.17 -13.66
N LEU A 96 27.23 5.43 -12.36
CA LEU A 96 28.45 5.45 -11.55
C LEU A 96 28.71 4.05 -10.96
N VAL A 97 27.72 3.51 -10.24
CA VAL A 97 27.72 2.12 -9.75
C VAL A 97 26.38 1.49 -10.07
N ARG A 98 26.41 0.38 -10.82
CA ARG A 98 25.21 -0.25 -11.37
C ARG A 98 24.48 -1.10 -10.34
N ASN A 99 25.21 -1.63 -9.35
CA ASN A 99 24.68 -2.45 -8.27
C ASN A 99 25.32 -2.05 -6.94
N LEU A 100 24.57 -1.35 -6.09
CA LEU A 100 24.98 -1.02 -4.71
C LEU A 100 24.42 -2.02 -3.68
N GLY A 101 23.75 -3.07 -4.13
CA GLY A 101 23.22 -4.12 -3.28
C GLY A 101 21.93 -4.73 -3.84
N ARG A 102 21.70 -5.98 -3.47
CA ARG A 102 20.56 -6.81 -3.86
C ARG A 102 19.67 -7.11 -2.65
N PRO A 103 18.34 -7.26 -2.83
CA PRO A 103 17.40 -7.52 -1.76
C PRO A 103 17.35 -9.02 -1.44
N GLU A 104 18.39 -9.53 -0.77
CA GLU A 104 18.53 -10.97 -0.50
C GLU A 104 18.19 -11.38 0.93
N MET A 105 18.11 -10.41 1.85
CA MET A 105 17.82 -10.64 3.27
C MET A 105 16.49 -9.98 3.66
N ALA A 106 15.68 -10.70 4.44
CA ALA A 106 14.44 -10.17 5.03
C ALA A 106 14.73 -8.90 5.88
N PRO A 107 13.76 -7.97 5.99
CA PRO A 107 13.92 -6.85 6.91
C PRO A 107 14.05 -7.35 8.35
N VAL A 108 14.72 -6.58 9.20
CA VAL A 108 14.88 -6.91 10.62
C VAL A 108 14.45 -5.74 11.49
N VAL A 109 13.90 -6.03 12.67
CA VAL A 109 13.50 -4.99 13.63
C VAL A 109 14.75 -4.37 14.26
N GLU A 110 14.87 -3.05 14.17
CA GLU A 110 15.97 -2.28 14.72
C GLU A 110 15.47 -1.41 15.88
N LYS A 111 15.51 -2.00 17.08
CA LYS A 111 14.95 -1.38 18.30
C LYS A 111 15.63 -0.07 18.69
N SER A 112 16.91 0.11 18.34
CA SER A 112 17.70 1.31 18.67
C SER A 112 17.15 2.60 18.04
N ILE A 113 16.48 2.51 16.89
CA ILE A 113 15.91 3.67 16.18
C ILE A 113 14.37 3.64 16.15
N ASN A 114 13.76 2.77 16.95
CA ASN A 114 12.32 2.49 16.93
C ASN A 114 11.82 2.23 15.50
N GLY A 115 12.41 1.26 14.81
CA GLY A 115 12.10 1.02 13.42
C GLY A 115 12.67 -0.28 12.89
N MET A 116 13.08 -0.29 11.62
CA MET A 116 13.53 -1.47 10.91
C MET A 116 14.81 -1.21 10.13
N LYS A 117 15.51 -2.29 9.79
CA LYS A 117 16.72 -2.26 8.98
C LYS A 117 16.61 -3.22 7.81
N LEU A 118 17.05 -2.75 6.64
CA LEU A 118 17.28 -3.58 5.45
C LEU A 118 18.77 -3.58 5.15
N VAL A 119 19.29 -4.75 4.78
CA VAL A 119 20.68 -4.90 4.33
C VAL A 119 20.67 -5.46 2.92
N TYR A 120 21.21 -4.70 1.98
CA TYR A 120 21.35 -5.09 0.59
C TYR A 120 22.81 -5.38 0.28
N SER A 121 23.12 -6.63 0.01
CA SER A 121 24.48 -7.15 -0.17
C SER A 121 24.75 -7.52 -1.64
N ASN A 122 25.93 -8.08 -1.93
CA ASN A 122 26.28 -8.59 -3.26
C ASN A 122 26.18 -7.52 -4.38
N GLY A 123 26.66 -6.31 -4.06
CA GLY A 123 26.88 -5.21 -5.00
C GLY A 123 28.02 -5.47 -6.00
N ASP A 124 28.30 -4.48 -6.85
CA ASP A 124 29.48 -4.45 -7.70
C ASP A 124 30.76 -4.48 -6.85
N THR A 125 31.87 -4.92 -7.44
CA THR A 125 33.16 -4.96 -6.73
C THR A 125 33.68 -3.56 -6.44
N CYS A 126 34.37 -3.44 -5.31
CA CYS A 126 34.94 -2.19 -4.83
C CYS A 126 36.28 -2.49 -4.14
N GLN A 127 37.13 -1.47 -4.01
CA GLN A 127 38.44 -1.61 -3.36
C GLN A 127 38.45 -0.87 -2.03
N HIS A 128 38.94 -1.56 -1.00
CA HIS A 128 39.23 -0.96 0.29
C HIS A 128 40.59 -0.23 0.23
N PRO A 129 40.84 0.74 1.13
CA PRO A 129 42.10 1.49 1.20
C PRO A 129 43.33 0.62 1.45
N ASP A 130 43.15 -0.56 2.05
CA ASP A 130 44.20 -1.56 2.29
C ASP A 130 44.50 -2.44 1.06
N GLY A 131 43.81 -2.21 -0.07
CA GLY A 131 43.97 -2.95 -1.31
C GLY A 131 43.12 -4.22 -1.40
N THR A 132 42.34 -4.57 -0.37
CA THR A 132 41.41 -5.71 -0.43
C THR A 132 40.21 -5.39 -1.34
N VAL A 133 39.70 -6.42 -2.01
CA VAL A 133 38.52 -6.30 -2.89
C VAL A 133 37.30 -6.78 -2.13
N GLY A 134 36.31 -5.89 -1.99
CA GLY A 134 35.01 -6.18 -1.41
C GLY A 134 33.90 -6.06 -2.46
N ASN A 135 32.67 -6.11 -1.97
CA ASN A 135 31.47 -5.81 -2.75
C ASN A 135 30.70 -4.69 -2.07
N PHE A 136 30.06 -3.83 -2.86
CA PHE A 136 29.21 -2.80 -2.29
C PHE A 136 28.05 -3.42 -1.50
N GLN A 137 27.75 -2.80 -0.37
CA GLN A 137 26.60 -3.07 0.46
C GLN A 137 25.88 -1.76 0.77
N THR A 138 24.56 -1.80 0.85
CA THR A 138 23.74 -0.68 1.30
C THR A 138 22.89 -1.10 2.49
N THR A 139 22.99 -0.35 3.59
CA THR A 139 22.16 -0.53 4.78
C THR A 139 21.13 0.60 4.85
N ILE A 140 19.84 0.24 4.92
CA ILE A 140 18.73 1.21 5.03
C ILE A 140 18.14 1.10 6.43
N HIS A 141 18.24 2.19 7.18
CA HIS A 141 17.67 2.37 8.51
C HIS A 141 16.35 3.11 8.37
N LEU A 142 15.23 2.41 8.59
CA LEU A 142 13.90 2.99 8.53
C LEU A 142 13.41 3.31 9.95
N SER A 143 13.26 4.59 10.29
CA SER A 143 12.77 5.00 11.61
C SER A 143 11.27 5.32 11.54
N CYS A 144 10.50 4.86 12.54
CA CYS A 144 9.07 5.14 12.64
C CYS A 144 8.83 6.61 12.96
N VAL A 145 8.39 7.36 11.96
CA VAL A 145 7.89 8.72 12.10
C VAL A 145 6.48 8.77 11.51
N ARG A 146 5.52 9.23 12.31
CA ARG A 146 4.11 9.32 11.93
C ARG A 146 3.81 10.62 11.17
N GLY A 147 2.82 10.60 10.29
CA GLY A 147 2.40 11.75 9.48
C GLY A 147 2.91 11.71 8.03
N ILE A 148 2.88 12.86 7.36
CA ILE A 148 3.46 13.02 6.01
C ILE A 148 4.97 13.17 6.16
N VAL A 149 5.71 12.21 5.62
CA VAL A 149 7.18 12.16 5.69
C VAL A 149 7.77 12.16 4.28
N ALA A 150 8.93 12.78 4.15
CA ALA A 150 9.66 12.89 2.89
C ALA A 150 10.15 11.51 2.39
N GLY A 151 10.75 11.50 1.19
CA GLY A 151 11.46 10.33 0.69
C GLY A 151 12.70 9.98 1.53
N PRO A 152 13.49 8.98 1.09
CA PRO A 152 14.73 8.62 1.79
C PRO A 152 15.74 9.77 1.77
N ASN A 153 16.59 9.85 2.80
CA ASN A 153 17.73 10.76 2.78
C ASN A 153 18.78 10.30 1.76
N ALA A 154 19.67 11.22 1.36
CA ALA A 154 20.78 10.89 0.46
C ALA A 154 21.67 9.79 1.07
N PRO A 155 21.99 8.72 0.32
CA PRO A 155 22.89 7.67 0.81
C PRO A 155 24.27 8.24 1.16
N MET A 156 24.75 7.91 2.36
CA MET A 156 26.06 8.33 2.85
C MET A 156 27.02 7.16 2.77
N LEU A 157 28.21 7.36 2.21
CA LEU A 157 29.28 6.37 2.24
C LEU A 157 29.92 6.38 3.65
N VAL A 158 29.65 5.35 4.46
CA VAL A 158 30.08 5.28 5.87
C VAL A 158 31.36 4.47 6.08
N SER A 159 31.64 3.56 5.15
CA SER A 159 32.85 2.74 5.10
C SER A 159 33.21 2.52 3.63
N PRO A 160 34.47 2.22 3.28
CA PRO A 160 34.78 1.77 1.92
C PRO A 160 33.86 0.60 1.57
N CYS A 161 33.09 0.76 0.50
CA CYS A 161 32.06 -0.17 0.03
C CYS A 161 30.72 -0.21 0.77
N GLU A 162 30.49 0.61 1.80
CA GLU A 162 29.21 0.59 2.54
C GLU A 162 28.50 1.93 2.49
N TYR A 163 27.28 1.91 1.93
CA TYR A 163 26.35 3.03 2.01
C TYR A 163 25.36 2.84 3.14
N SER A 164 25.05 3.91 3.85
CA SER A 164 24.00 3.97 4.86
C SER A 164 22.95 4.99 4.45
N ILE A 165 21.68 4.64 4.63
CA ILE A 165 20.53 5.49 4.34
C ILE A 165 19.67 5.56 5.60
N LEU A 166 19.38 6.77 6.07
CA LEU A 166 18.33 7.00 7.05
C LEU A 166 17.04 7.37 6.33
N TRP A 167 15.94 6.72 6.69
CA TRP A 167 14.63 6.99 6.11
C TRP A 167 13.56 7.04 7.19
N GLU A 168 13.09 8.25 7.49
CA GLU A 168 11.97 8.46 8.38
C GLU A 168 10.66 8.20 7.63
N THR A 169 9.86 7.23 8.10
CA THR A 169 8.65 6.81 7.38
C THR A 169 7.60 6.20 8.30
N ALA A 170 6.34 6.46 8.01
CA ALA A 170 5.22 5.87 8.73
C ALA A 170 5.11 4.35 8.50
N ALA A 171 5.68 3.84 7.39
CA ALA A 171 5.72 2.41 7.08
C ALA A 171 6.58 1.60 8.05
N ALA A 172 7.55 2.24 8.72
CA ALA A 172 8.39 1.60 9.73
C ALA A 172 7.69 1.51 11.10
N CYS A 173 6.48 2.05 11.23
CA CYS A 173 5.70 1.96 12.45
C CYS A 173 4.98 0.61 12.58
N PRO A 174 4.72 0.15 13.82
CA PRO A 174 3.91 -1.03 14.08
C PRO A 174 2.58 -1.01 13.33
N VAL A 175 2.20 -2.17 12.79
CA VAL A 175 0.86 -2.38 12.25
C VAL A 175 -0.13 -2.32 13.41
N LYS A 176 -1.20 -1.53 13.23
CA LYS A 176 -2.28 -1.40 14.21
C LYS A 176 -3.62 -1.65 13.54
N SER A 177 -4.48 -2.36 14.25
CA SER A 177 -5.90 -2.47 13.90
C SER A 177 -6.68 -1.52 14.80
N VAL A 178 -7.54 -0.72 14.20
CA VAL A 178 -8.46 0.18 14.90
C VAL A 178 -9.87 -0.33 14.62
N ASP A 179 -10.54 -0.76 15.69
CA ASP A 179 -11.96 -1.09 15.67
C ASP A 179 -12.72 0.13 16.20
N THR A 180 -13.53 0.73 15.33
CA THR A 180 -14.32 1.91 15.69
C THR A 180 -15.78 1.51 15.87
N THR A 181 -16.04 0.81 16.97
CA THR A 181 -17.40 0.39 17.33
C THR A 181 -18.28 1.62 17.54
N GLY A 182 -19.34 1.76 16.73
CA GLY A 182 -20.26 2.89 16.80
C GLY A 182 -19.82 4.16 16.04
N ALA A 183 -18.79 4.09 15.19
CA ALA A 183 -18.29 5.25 14.45
C ALA A 183 -19.11 5.65 13.23
N MET A 184 -19.06 6.96 12.91
CA MET A 184 -19.80 7.61 11.83
C MET A 184 -19.11 7.45 10.46
N CYS A 185 -18.88 6.21 10.01
CA CYS A 185 -18.43 5.94 8.64
C CYS A 185 -17.13 6.65 8.20
N HIS A 186 -16.26 6.92 9.17
CA HIS A 186 -14.93 7.44 8.95
C HIS A 186 -13.97 6.80 9.94
N VAL A 187 -12.71 6.67 9.56
CA VAL A 187 -11.66 6.09 10.40
C VAL A 187 -10.35 6.82 10.16
N THR A 188 -9.66 7.14 11.25
CA THR A 188 -8.37 7.83 11.20
C THR A 188 -7.25 6.81 11.35
N ASP A 189 -6.35 6.78 10.38
CA ASP A 189 -5.14 5.98 10.40
C ASP A 189 -4.20 6.49 11.51
N PRO A 190 -3.86 5.67 12.53
CA PRO A 190 -2.97 6.08 13.61
C PRO A 190 -1.52 6.31 13.18
N ASN A 191 -1.10 5.88 11.98
CA ASN A 191 0.26 6.04 11.48
C ASN A 191 0.42 7.32 10.63
N SER A 192 -0.52 7.61 9.73
CA SER A 192 -0.46 8.82 8.90
C SER A 192 -1.28 10.00 9.44
N ASN A 193 -2.17 9.76 10.42
CA ASN A 193 -3.21 10.70 10.85
C ASN A 193 -4.21 11.08 9.75
N PHE A 194 -4.19 10.37 8.62
CA PHE A 194 -5.16 10.56 7.54
C PHE A 194 -6.51 9.95 7.92
N THR A 195 -7.60 10.66 7.60
CA THR A 195 -8.95 10.17 7.86
C THR A 195 -9.61 9.70 6.57
N PHE A 196 -9.90 8.41 6.50
CA PHE A 196 -10.76 7.84 5.48
C PHE A 196 -12.20 8.19 5.81
N ASN A 197 -12.89 8.90 4.92
CA ASN A 197 -14.29 9.29 5.09
C ASN A 197 -15.15 8.64 4.00
N PHE A 198 -16.03 7.73 4.39
CA PHE A 198 -16.92 7.00 3.48
C PHE A 198 -18.32 7.60 3.40
N MET A 199 -18.64 8.65 4.16
CA MET A 199 -19.93 9.36 4.04
C MET A 199 -20.28 9.80 2.60
N PRO A 200 -19.33 10.22 1.74
CA PRO A 200 -19.64 10.57 0.35
C PRO A 200 -20.11 9.39 -0.52
N LEU A 201 -19.99 8.15 -0.04
CA LEU A 201 -20.56 6.96 -0.70
C LEU A 201 -22.05 6.79 -0.42
N TYR A 202 -22.65 7.63 0.42
CA TYR A 202 -24.08 7.57 0.66
C TYR A 202 -24.87 7.93 -0.60
N LYS A 203 -25.84 7.06 -0.91
CA LYS A 203 -26.81 7.28 -1.98
C LYS A 203 -28.19 6.85 -1.51
N ALA A 204 -29.13 7.80 -1.45
CA ALA A 204 -30.49 7.56 -0.94
C ALA A 204 -31.25 6.45 -1.68
N GLU A 205 -31.06 6.37 -3.00
CA GLU A 205 -31.63 5.35 -3.89
C GLU A 205 -30.98 3.96 -3.72
N GLY A 206 -29.80 3.92 -3.08
CA GLY A 206 -28.92 2.75 -3.02
C GLY A 206 -28.16 2.45 -4.31
N TYR A 207 -27.33 1.42 -4.22
CA TYR A 207 -26.64 0.77 -5.33
C TYR A 207 -27.25 -0.61 -5.56
N ASP A 208 -27.62 -0.90 -6.80
CA ASP A 208 -28.08 -2.23 -7.19
C ASP A 208 -26.87 -3.12 -7.45
N VAL A 209 -26.81 -4.26 -6.77
CA VAL A 209 -25.76 -5.27 -6.88
C VAL A 209 -26.41 -6.56 -7.34
N ILE A 210 -26.16 -6.93 -8.59
CA ILE A 210 -26.75 -8.13 -9.21
C ILE A 210 -25.71 -9.25 -9.18
N THR A 211 -26.10 -10.40 -8.66
CA THR A 211 -25.27 -11.60 -8.62
C THR A 211 -25.32 -12.39 -9.93
N GLN A 212 -24.45 -13.39 -10.09
CA GLN A 212 -24.45 -14.24 -11.29
C GLN A 212 -25.75 -15.03 -11.47
N ASP A 213 -26.43 -15.37 -10.39
CA ASP A 213 -27.73 -16.06 -10.36
C ASP A 213 -28.93 -15.10 -10.49
N SER A 214 -28.71 -13.83 -10.87
CA SER A 214 -29.76 -12.80 -11.05
C SER A 214 -30.52 -12.45 -9.76
N ARG A 215 -29.90 -12.65 -8.61
CA ARG A 215 -30.37 -12.11 -7.34
C ARG A 215 -29.92 -10.65 -7.22
N THR A 216 -30.80 -9.78 -6.78
CA THR A 216 -30.50 -8.35 -6.66
C THR A 216 -30.45 -7.94 -5.19
N PHE A 217 -29.35 -7.30 -4.79
CA PHE A 217 -29.24 -6.61 -3.51
C PHE A 217 -29.25 -5.12 -3.75
N LYS A 218 -29.96 -4.38 -2.90
CA LYS A 218 -29.88 -2.92 -2.84
C LYS A 218 -29.08 -2.54 -1.60
N VAL A 219 -27.93 -1.90 -1.82
CA VAL A 219 -26.96 -1.57 -0.77
C VAL A 219 -26.80 -0.06 -0.68
N SER A 220 -26.98 0.49 0.50
CA SER A 220 -26.57 1.87 0.82
C SER A 220 -25.36 1.84 1.75
N ILE A 221 -24.39 2.71 1.49
CA ILE A 221 -23.19 2.84 2.32
C ILE A 221 -23.37 4.07 3.20
N CYS A 222 -23.15 3.94 4.51
CA CYS A 222 -23.17 5.05 5.47
C CYS A 222 -24.49 5.81 5.65
N GLY A 223 -25.60 5.25 5.18
CA GLY A 223 -26.91 5.86 5.32
C GLY A 223 -28.02 4.88 4.98
N ALA A 224 -29.26 5.23 5.34
CA ALA A 224 -30.41 4.41 5.04
C ALA A 224 -30.95 4.65 3.63
N LEU A 225 -31.51 3.60 3.04
CA LEU A 225 -32.29 3.66 1.81
C LEU A 225 -33.56 4.49 2.05
N GLN A 226 -33.86 5.38 1.13
CA GLN A 226 -35.17 6.06 1.07
C GLN A 226 -36.16 5.28 0.20
N ASP A 227 -35.74 4.13 -0.33
CA ASP A 227 -36.56 3.27 -1.17
C ASP A 227 -37.69 2.58 -0.38
N SER A 228 -38.92 2.80 -0.81
CA SER A 228 -40.12 2.18 -0.24
C SER A 228 -40.18 0.65 -0.39
N ILE A 229 -39.48 0.07 -1.37
CA ILE A 229 -39.58 -1.36 -1.72
C ILE A 229 -39.04 -2.25 -0.59
N CYS A 230 -38.01 -1.79 0.11
CA CYS A 230 -37.28 -2.59 1.08
C CYS A 230 -37.91 -2.64 2.48
N GLY A 231 -38.93 -1.82 2.73
CA GLY A 231 -39.58 -1.75 4.04
C GLY A 231 -38.60 -1.34 5.15
N LYS A 232 -38.93 -1.74 6.40
CA LYS A 232 -38.15 -1.41 7.60
C LYS A 232 -37.50 -2.65 8.20
N PHE A 233 -36.23 -2.54 8.54
CA PHE A 233 -35.52 -3.53 9.35
C PHE A 233 -36.13 -3.60 10.76
N ASP A 234 -36.38 -4.82 11.24
CA ASP A 234 -37.12 -5.10 12.49
C ASP A 234 -38.46 -4.37 12.61
N ASN A 235 -39.11 -4.06 11.48
CA ASN A 235 -40.34 -3.25 11.39
C ASN A 235 -40.22 -1.84 12.02
N LYS A 236 -39.01 -1.40 12.37
CA LYS A 236 -38.79 -0.19 13.16
C LYS A 236 -37.82 0.77 12.47
N TYR A 237 -36.72 0.25 11.94
CA TYR A 237 -35.60 1.07 11.50
C TYR A 237 -35.54 1.17 9.96
N PRO A 238 -35.10 2.33 9.43
CA PRO A 238 -34.80 2.45 8.00
C PRO A 238 -33.75 1.42 7.56
N THR A 239 -34.01 0.78 6.43
CA THR A 239 -33.17 -0.29 5.90
C THR A 239 -31.95 0.27 5.17
N THR A 240 -30.77 -0.29 5.38
CA THR A 240 -29.52 0.08 4.71
C THR A 240 -29.11 -0.93 3.65
N VAL A 241 -29.35 -2.21 3.92
CA VAL A 241 -29.11 -3.30 2.97
C VAL A 241 -30.36 -4.15 2.85
N CYS A 242 -30.75 -4.44 1.62
CA CYS A 242 -31.97 -5.10 1.27
C CYS A 242 -31.72 -6.13 0.18
N ASP A 243 -32.32 -7.30 0.34
CA ASP A 243 -32.31 -8.37 -0.65
C ASP A 243 -33.64 -8.34 -1.40
N LEU A 244 -33.60 -8.09 -2.70
CA LEU A 244 -34.76 -8.07 -3.58
C LEU A 244 -35.04 -9.45 -4.20
N GLY A 245 -34.27 -10.48 -3.81
CA GLY A 245 -34.45 -11.84 -4.29
C GLY A 245 -34.17 -11.97 -5.79
N LEU A 246 -34.66 -13.06 -6.37
CA LEU A 246 -34.52 -13.35 -7.80
C LEU A 246 -35.50 -12.48 -8.58
N ASN A 247 -35.02 -11.71 -9.57
CA ASN A 247 -35.84 -10.85 -10.42
C ASN A 247 -36.77 -9.89 -9.65
N ASN A 248 -36.33 -9.38 -8.50
CA ASN A 248 -37.09 -8.44 -7.65
C ASN A 248 -38.44 -8.99 -7.16
N SER A 249 -38.54 -10.31 -6.97
CA SER A 249 -39.79 -10.99 -6.60
C SER A 249 -40.17 -10.85 -5.13
N ASN A 250 -39.20 -10.64 -4.23
CA ASN A 250 -39.42 -10.54 -2.79
C ASN A 250 -38.45 -9.52 -2.18
N SER A 251 -38.89 -8.69 -1.25
CA SER A 251 -37.99 -7.79 -0.51
C SER A 251 -37.77 -8.26 0.93
N LEU A 252 -36.50 -8.34 1.33
CA LEU A 252 -36.08 -8.68 2.69
C LEU A 252 -35.11 -7.61 3.20
N PRO A 253 -35.52 -6.80 4.18
CA PRO A 253 -34.61 -5.87 4.85
C PRO A 253 -33.60 -6.64 5.71
N MET A 254 -32.32 -6.58 5.34
CA MET A 254 -31.25 -7.40 5.92
C MET A 254 -30.53 -6.73 7.08
N ALA A 255 -30.34 -5.40 7.01
CA ALA A 255 -29.64 -4.62 8.02
C ALA A 255 -30.06 -3.14 8.03
N ALA A 256 -29.80 -2.46 9.14
CA ALA A 256 -29.97 -1.01 9.32
C ALA A 256 -28.64 -0.35 9.73
N LEU A 257 -28.59 0.98 9.68
CA LEU A 257 -27.45 1.77 10.17
C LEU A 257 -27.46 1.86 11.70
N LEU A 258 -27.24 0.73 12.39
CA LEU A 258 -27.25 0.61 13.85
C LEU A 258 -26.07 -0.23 14.32
N ASP A 259 -25.39 0.23 15.36
CA ASP A 259 -24.24 -0.45 15.97
C ASP A 259 -23.20 -0.91 14.94
N ILE A 260 -22.96 -0.06 13.93
CA ILE A 260 -22.06 -0.37 12.83
C ILE A 260 -20.62 -0.43 13.32
N ASP A 261 -19.83 -1.30 12.72
CA ASP A 261 -18.42 -1.46 13.04
C ASP A 261 -17.58 -1.21 11.81
N LEU A 262 -16.69 -0.20 11.87
CA LEU A 262 -15.72 0.07 10.83
C LEU A 262 -14.34 -0.33 11.37
N LYS A 263 -13.82 -1.41 10.79
CA LYS A 263 -12.51 -1.97 11.09
C LYS A 263 -11.49 -1.45 10.09
N TYR A 264 -10.34 -1.02 10.60
CA TYR A 264 -9.23 -0.52 9.82
C TYR A 264 -7.93 -1.18 10.26
N SER A 265 -7.14 -1.65 9.30
CA SER A 265 -5.75 -2.02 9.50
C SER A 265 -4.85 -0.99 8.82
N THR A 266 -3.73 -0.62 9.45
CA THR A 266 -2.71 0.24 8.84
C THR A 266 -2.06 -0.38 7.59
N GLN A 267 -2.36 -1.64 7.26
CA GLN A 267 -2.01 -2.28 5.97
C GLN A 267 -2.98 -1.91 4.84
N GLY A 268 -4.02 -1.12 5.11
CA GLY A 268 -5.00 -0.66 4.12
C GLY A 268 -6.23 -1.56 4.00
N GLU A 269 -6.41 -2.55 4.88
CA GLU A 269 -7.66 -3.31 4.97
C GLU A 269 -8.72 -2.47 5.69
N MET A 270 -9.88 -2.33 5.04
CA MET A 270 -11.00 -1.53 5.54
C MET A 270 -12.29 -2.32 5.37
N THR A 271 -12.96 -2.59 6.49
CA THR A 271 -14.16 -3.42 6.50
C THR A 271 -15.25 -2.73 7.31
N LEU A 272 -16.38 -2.43 6.65
CA LEU A 272 -17.58 -1.95 7.31
C LEU A 272 -18.55 -3.11 7.52
N ILE A 273 -19.01 -3.29 8.75
CA ILE A 273 -19.90 -4.38 9.15
C ILE A 273 -21.22 -3.75 9.60
N TYR A 274 -22.30 -4.16 8.95
CA TYR A 274 -23.66 -3.90 9.41
C TYR A 274 -24.22 -5.13 10.12
N PRO A 275 -24.55 -5.03 11.42
CA PRO A 275 -25.28 -6.08 12.11
C PRO A 275 -26.69 -6.22 11.52
N GLY A 276 -27.07 -7.44 11.20
CA GLY A 276 -28.40 -7.84 10.73
C GLY A 276 -29.20 -8.59 11.80
N HIS A 277 -30.18 -9.37 11.34
CA HIS A 277 -31.10 -10.14 12.20
C HIS A 277 -30.38 -11.12 13.12
N ILE A 278 -30.91 -11.30 14.33
CA ILE A 278 -30.45 -12.36 15.25
C ILE A 278 -30.91 -13.72 14.71
N ASN A 279 -29.98 -14.64 14.55
CA ASN A 279 -30.27 -16.01 14.19
C ASN A 279 -30.43 -16.86 15.46
N HIS A 280 -31.68 -17.15 15.81
CA HIS A 280 -32.03 -17.96 16.98
C HIS A 280 -31.60 -19.43 16.87
N ASN A 281 -31.37 -19.95 15.67
CA ASN A 281 -30.93 -21.33 15.46
C ASN A 281 -29.43 -21.50 15.76
N ASN A 282 -28.65 -20.41 15.71
CA ASN A 282 -27.20 -20.41 15.94
C ASN A 282 -26.83 -19.72 17.25
N GLY A 283 -27.53 -20.06 18.34
CA GLY A 283 -27.18 -19.59 19.69
C GLY A 283 -27.34 -18.07 19.90
N GLY A 284 -28.09 -17.37 19.03
CA GLY A 284 -28.33 -15.93 19.14
C GLY A 284 -27.29 -15.04 18.45
N ALA A 285 -26.43 -15.59 17.58
CA ALA A 285 -25.52 -14.79 16.77
C ALA A 285 -26.27 -13.93 15.73
N LYS A 286 -25.81 -12.70 15.49
CA LYS A 286 -26.38 -11.82 14.47
C LYS A 286 -25.85 -12.20 13.08
N ASN A 287 -26.70 -12.09 12.07
CA ASN A 287 -26.24 -12.01 10.68
C ASN A 287 -25.40 -10.75 10.51
N GLU A 288 -24.44 -10.77 9.59
CA GLU A 288 -23.56 -9.65 9.32
C GLU A 288 -23.53 -9.37 7.82
N ILE A 289 -23.64 -8.10 7.46
CA ILE A 289 -23.34 -7.64 6.11
C ILE A 289 -21.98 -6.97 6.12
N VAL A 290 -21.06 -7.50 5.32
CA VAL A 290 -19.65 -7.11 5.32
C VAL A 290 -19.33 -6.40 4.01
N LEU A 291 -18.85 -5.16 4.10
CA LEU A 291 -18.38 -4.36 2.98
C LEU A 291 -16.85 -4.21 3.09
N ASN A 292 -16.13 -4.90 2.22
CA ASN A 292 -14.67 -4.80 2.12
C ASN A 292 -14.30 -3.73 1.10
N PHE A 293 -13.60 -2.68 1.54
CA PHE A 293 -13.19 -1.57 0.69
C PHE A 293 -11.81 -1.83 0.07
N PHE A 294 -11.70 -1.53 -1.23
CA PHE A 294 -10.47 -1.64 -1.99
C PHE A 294 -10.16 -0.32 -2.68
N CYS A 295 -8.91 0.13 -2.58
CA CYS A 295 -8.46 1.32 -3.28
C CYS A 295 -8.50 1.10 -4.79
N ASP A 296 -9.26 1.96 -5.48
CA ASP A 296 -9.20 2.14 -6.93
C ASP A 296 -9.17 3.63 -7.23
N ARG A 297 -7.96 4.16 -7.50
CA ARG A 297 -7.76 5.60 -7.78
C ARG A 297 -8.42 6.05 -9.08
N THR A 298 -8.81 5.12 -9.96
CA THR A 298 -9.44 5.43 -11.25
C THR A 298 -10.97 5.42 -11.17
N ALA A 299 -11.53 4.90 -10.07
CA ALA A 299 -12.96 4.83 -9.86
C ALA A 299 -13.55 6.23 -9.62
N GLN A 300 -14.30 6.73 -10.61
CA GLN A 300 -15.09 7.97 -10.49
C GLN A 300 -16.34 7.78 -9.60
N SER A 301 -16.79 6.54 -9.43
CA SER A 301 -17.92 6.13 -8.60
C SER A 301 -17.62 4.74 -8.04
N PRO A 302 -18.17 4.37 -6.87
CA PRO A 302 -17.89 3.08 -6.27
C PRO A 302 -18.44 1.94 -7.13
N VAL A 303 -17.62 0.91 -7.32
CA VAL A 303 -18.04 -0.35 -7.95
C VAL A 303 -18.25 -1.37 -6.85
N ILE A 304 -19.50 -1.79 -6.66
CA ILE A 304 -19.89 -2.76 -5.63
C ILE A 304 -20.20 -4.09 -6.30
N THR A 305 -19.58 -5.16 -5.82
CA THR A 305 -19.79 -6.52 -6.32
C THR A 305 -20.06 -7.47 -5.17
N PHE A 306 -21.00 -8.39 -5.36
CA PHE A 306 -21.22 -9.49 -4.43
C PHE A 306 -20.01 -10.44 -4.46
N ASP A 307 -19.51 -10.80 -3.27
CA ASP A 307 -18.36 -11.68 -3.13
C ASP A 307 -18.76 -13.10 -2.72
N GLY A 308 -19.75 -13.21 -1.83
CA GLY A 308 -20.23 -14.50 -1.36
C GLY A 308 -21.06 -14.36 -0.10
N GLN A 309 -21.68 -15.48 0.28
CA GLN A 309 -22.38 -15.62 1.55
C GLN A 309 -21.87 -16.88 2.24
N VAL A 310 -21.40 -16.74 3.47
CA VAL A 310 -20.81 -17.83 4.25
C VAL A 310 -21.43 -17.81 5.65
N PHE A 311 -22.13 -18.88 6.00
CA PHE A 311 -22.89 -19.00 7.25
C PHE A 311 -23.82 -17.80 7.52
N LEU A 312 -23.44 -16.91 8.44
CA LEU A 312 -24.21 -15.74 8.87
C LEU A 312 -23.71 -14.44 8.23
N SER A 313 -22.71 -14.50 7.34
CA SER A 313 -22.07 -13.33 6.75
C SER A 313 -22.37 -13.22 5.25
N THR A 314 -22.84 -12.06 4.81
CA THR A 314 -23.01 -11.70 3.39
C THR A 314 -21.99 -10.63 3.03
N THR A 315 -21.10 -10.94 2.10
CA THR A 315 -19.92 -10.10 1.80
C THR A 315 -20.02 -9.44 0.44
N PHE A 316 -19.66 -8.16 0.42
CA PHE A 316 -19.56 -7.32 -0.77
C PHE A 316 -18.15 -6.72 -0.85
N LYS A 317 -17.64 -6.56 -2.07
CA LYS A 317 -16.42 -5.82 -2.37
C LYS A 317 -16.79 -4.45 -2.89
N VAL A 318 -16.17 -3.40 -2.38
CA VAL A 318 -16.37 -2.00 -2.78
C VAL A 318 -15.06 -1.43 -3.29
N LYS A 319 -14.94 -1.24 -4.60
CA LYS A 319 -13.79 -0.55 -5.19
C LYS A 319 -14.09 0.94 -5.28
N THR A 320 -13.25 1.79 -4.68
CA THR A 320 -13.46 3.24 -4.64
C THR A 320 -12.16 4.01 -4.44
N ALA A 321 -12.10 5.24 -4.96
CA ALA A 321 -10.99 6.15 -4.73
C ALA A 321 -10.91 6.63 -3.26
N LEU A 322 -12.02 6.60 -2.51
CA LEU A 322 -12.06 7.03 -1.10
C LEU A 322 -11.37 6.05 -0.15
N ALA A 323 -11.13 4.81 -0.59
CA ALA A 323 -10.36 3.81 0.15
C ALA A 323 -8.85 3.92 -0.14
N CYS A 324 -8.41 4.91 -0.91
CA CYS A 324 -7.02 5.10 -1.24
C CYS A 324 -6.34 6.04 -0.25
N ALA A 325 -5.33 5.54 0.47
CA ALA A 325 -4.43 6.41 1.21
C ALA A 325 -3.79 7.44 0.26
N PRO A 326 -3.42 8.64 0.74
CA PRO A 326 -2.60 9.55 -0.04
C PRO A 326 -1.30 8.85 -0.46
N GLN A 327 -0.86 9.02 -1.72
CA GLN A 327 0.44 8.50 -2.11
C GLN A 327 1.54 9.33 -1.42
N PRO A 328 2.60 8.69 -0.91
CA PRO A 328 3.77 9.42 -0.46
C PRO A 328 4.40 10.11 -1.68
N LEU A 329 4.13 11.41 -1.80
CA LEU A 329 4.69 12.28 -2.82
C LEU A 329 5.92 12.96 -2.23
N SER A 330 7.01 13.01 -3.00
CA SER A 330 8.12 13.86 -2.63
C SER A 330 7.68 15.32 -2.80
N CYS A 331 7.70 16.09 -1.71
CA CYS A 331 7.48 17.54 -1.76
C CYS A 331 8.73 18.30 -2.23
N GLN A 332 9.72 17.58 -2.75
CA GLN A 332 10.92 18.14 -3.34
C GLN A 332 10.77 18.20 -4.87
N ALA A 333 11.02 19.37 -5.45
CA ALA A 333 11.02 19.59 -6.88
C ALA A 333 12.39 20.10 -7.33
N GLN A 334 12.74 19.88 -8.60
CA GLN A 334 13.98 20.39 -9.18
C GLN A 334 13.68 21.11 -10.49
N ASP A 335 14.36 22.23 -10.74
CA ASP A 335 14.29 22.91 -12.03
C ASP A 335 15.27 22.36 -13.08
N SER A 336 15.15 22.84 -14.31
CA SER A 336 16.04 22.48 -15.43
C SER A 336 17.51 22.86 -15.23
N MET A 337 17.82 23.73 -14.27
CA MET A 337 19.19 24.11 -13.89
C MET A 337 19.72 23.25 -12.74
N GLY A 338 18.91 22.31 -12.26
CA GLY A 338 19.24 21.40 -11.18
C GLY A 338 19.20 22.05 -9.79
N ARG A 339 18.47 23.15 -9.60
CA ARG A 339 18.17 23.74 -8.28
C ARG A 339 16.98 23.04 -7.66
N GLN A 340 17.10 22.61 -6.41
CA GLN A 340 16.07 21.88 -5.69
C GLN A 340 15.27 22.82 -4.77
N PHE A 341 13.97 22.56 -4.68
CA PHE A 341 13.01 23.27 -3.83
C PHE A 341 12.37 22.24 -2.92
N ASP A 342 12.56 22.37 -1.61
CA ASP A 342 11.92 21.50 -0.62
C ASP A 342 10.70 22.20 -0.02
N LEU A 343 9.51 21.70 -0.36
CA LEU A 343 8.23 22.20 0.13
C LEU A 343 7.68 21.35 1.29
N THR A 344 8.45 20.40 1.82
CA THR A 344 8.00 19.48 2.88
C THR A 344 7.55 20.26 4.13
N ALA A 345 8.19 21.38 4.44
CA ALA A 345 7.81 22.25 5.54
C ALA A 345 6.41 22.89 5.38
N LEU A 346 5.84 22.87 4.17
CA LEU A 346 4.50 23.35 3.89
C LEU A 346 3.44 22.25 3.99
N ALA A 347 3.81 20.98 4.11
CA ALA A 347 2.85 19.90 4.27
C ALA A 347 2.22 19.96 5.67
N ARG A 348 0.90 20.18 5.74
CA ARG A 348 0.12 20.12 6.98
C ARG A 348 -0.65 18.80 7.03
N THR A 349 -0.64 18.14 8.19
CA THR A 349 -1.28 16.84 8.41
C THR A 349 -2.65 16.94 9.07
N THR A 350 -3.01 18.09 9.61
CA THR A 350 -4.26 18.29 10.37
C THR A 350 -5.24 19.27 9.73
N ASP A 351 -4.74 20.27 9.00
CA ASP A 351 -5.54 21.37 8.45
C ASP A 351 -5.04 21.83 7.08
N ASN A 352 -5.91 22.51 6.34
CA ASN A 352 -5.54 23.18 5.09
C ASN A 352 -4.89 24.54 5.37
N TRP A 353 -4.16 25.07 4.38
CA TRP A 353 -3.64 26.45 4.40
C TRP A 353 -4.74 27.49 4.26
#